data_AF-A0A8R1EBW7-F1
#
_entry.id   AF-A0A8R1EBW7-F1
#
_cell.length_a   1.000
_cell.length_b   1.000
_cell.length_c   1.000
_cell.angle_alpha   90.00
_cell.angle_beta   90.00
_cell.angle_gamma   90.00
#
_symmetry.space_group_name_H-M   'P 1'
#
loop_
_entity.id
_entity.type
_entity.pdbx_description
1 polymer ?
#
loop_
_entity_poly.entity_id
_entity_poly.type
_entity_poly.pdbx_seq_one_letter_code
_entity_poly.pdbx_strand_id
1 'polypeptide(L)'
;MAGRSPFDIVGMQNNAEENTEDYLFQIILERQIRIPRSLSVRASSVLRGFLNKDPTERLGCKLDIAEGLRDMKEHQFFRGQIDWDALEQKAVAPPYHPAVQSDRDLTHFDHQFTDEPPQLSPDNPAVIARIDQSEFDGFEYVNPLQMSREDSV
;
A
#
# COMPACT_ATOMS: atom_id res chain seq x y z
N MET A 1 -2.38 -4.60 12.41
CA MET A 1 -2.76 -4.47 13.84
C MET A 1 -3.80 -5.49 14.27
N ALA A 2 -4.96 -5.60 13.62
CA ALA A 2 -6.00 -6.57 14.01
C ALA A 2 -5.90 -7.95 13.31
N GLY A 3 -5.05 -8.08 12.29
CA GLY A 3 -4.87 -9.33 11.53
C GLY A 3 -6.01 -9.66 10.55
N ARG A 4 -6.94 -8.72 10.33
CA ARG A 4 -8.10 -8.85 9.43
C ARG A 4 -8.57 -7.48 8.98
N SER A 5 -9.43 -7.39 7.96
CA SER A 5 -10.01 -6.13 7.50
C SER A 5 -10.96 -5.54 8.56
N PRO A 6 -11.01 -4.20 8.71
CA PRO A 6 -11.99 -3.54 9.58
C PRO A 6 -13.43 -3.66 9.08
N PHE A 7 -13.61 -4.11 7.82
CA PHE A 7 -14.90 -4.34 7.17
C PHE A 7 -15.28 -5.83 7.14
N ASP A 8 -14.40 -6.72 7.63
CA ASP A 8 -14.73 -8.13 7.79
C ASP A 8 -15.79 -8.29 8.89
N ILE A 9 -16.98 -8.72 8.51
CA ILE A 9 -18.03 -9.04 9.47
C ILE A 9 -17.86 -10.48 9.91
N VAL A 10 -17.14 -10.68 11.01
CA VAL A 10 -17.06 -11.99 11.68
C VAL A 10 -18.45 -12.35 12.22
N GLY A 11 -19.08 -13.38 11.64
CA GLY A 11 -20.29 -14.02 12.16
C GLY A 11 -21.53 -14.01 11.25
N MET A 12 -21.44 -13.54 10.00
CA MET A 12 -22.60 -13.42 9.09
C MET A 12 -22.55 -14.35 7.86
N GLN A 13 -21.66 -15.36 7.87
CA GLN A 13 -21.39 -16.28 6.75
C GLN A 13 -22.58 -17.17 6.30
N ASN A 14 -23.78 -16.98 6.85
CA ASN A 14 -24.95 -17.80 6.55
C ASN A 14 -25.97 -17.12 5.61
N ASN A 15 -25.80 -15.84 5.26
CA ASN A 15 -26.69 -15.13 4.33
C ASN A 15 -25.95 -14.74 3.04
N ALA A 16 -26.42 -15.22 1.89
CA ALA A 16 -25.77 -15.01 0.60
C ALA A 16 -25.76 -13.53 0.16
N GLU A 17 -26.75 -12.75 0.57
CA GLU A 17 -26.85 -11.32 0.25
C GLU A 17 -25.74 -10.49 0.93
N GLU A 18 -25.23 -10.97 2.07
CA GLU A 18 -24.23 -10.29 2.90
C GLU A 18 -22.78 -10.59 2.47
N ASN A 19 -22.59 -11.43 1.44
CA ASN A 19 -21.29 -11.71 0.81
C ASN A 19 -21.11 -10.96 -0.53
N THR A 20 -21.94 -9.95 -0.81
CA THR A 20 -21.87 -9.17 -2.05
C THR A 20 -20.97 -7.95 -1.91
N GLU A 21 -20.43 -7.48 -3.04
CA GLU A 21 -19.63 -6.26 -3.10
C GLU A 21 -20.47 -5.02 -2.73
N ASP A 22 -21.73 -4.96 -3.16
CA ASP A 22 -22.65 -3.87 -2.80
C ASP A 22 -22.85 -3.77 -1.28
N TYR A 23 -22.98 -4.92 -0.61
CA TYR A 23 -23.07 -4.95 0.85
C TYR A 23 -21.76 -4.50 1.52
N LEU A 24 -20.60 -4.88 0.97
CA LEU A 24 -19.30 -4.36 1.40
C LEU A 24 -19.23 -2.83 1.30
N PHE A 25 -19.67 -2.25 0.19
CA PHE A 25 -19.73 -0.80 0.03
C PHE A 25 -20.66 -0.15 1.04
N GLN A 26 -21.82 -0.74 1.29
CA GLN A 26 -22.73 -0.26 2.33
C GLN A 26 -22.05 -0.28 3.72
N ILE A 27 -21.31 -1.34 4.05
CA ILE A 27 -20.54 -1.42 5.30
C ILE A 27 -19.50 -0.29 5.39
N ILE A 28 -18.74 -0.08 4.31
CA ILE A 28 -17.71 0.97 4.24
C ILE A 28 -18.33 2.35 4.41
N LEU A 29 -19.49 2.61 3.80
CA LEU A 29 -20.18 3.90 3.84
C LEU A 29 -20.92 4.13 5.16
N GLU A 30 -21.65 3.16 5.67
CA GLU A 30 -22.63 3.39 6.74
C GLU A 30 -22.19 2.83 8.08
N ARG A 31 -21.57 1.64 8.10
CA ARG A 31 -21.32 0.93 9.35
C ARG A 31 -20.17 1.59 10.12
N GLN A 32 -20.37 1.73 11.43
CA GLN A 32 -19.32 2.20 12.33
C GLN A 32 -18.27 1.08 12.54
N ILE A 33 -17.00 1.41 12.30
CA ILE A 33 -15.88 0.48 12.49
C ILE A 33 -15.66 0.22 13.98
N ARG A 34 -15.61 -1.06 14.35
CA ARG A 34 -15.34 -1.50 15.73
C ARG A 34 -13.86 -1.83 15.89
N ILE A 35 -13.16 -1.00 16.66
CA ILE A 35 -11.75 -1.21 16.98
C ILE A 35 -11.62 -2.30 18.07
N PRO A 36 -10.80 -3.36 17.86
CA PRO A 36 -10.62 -4.42 18.85
C PRO A 36 -10.04 -3.90 20.18
N ARG A 37 -10.52 -4.47 21.30
CA ARG A 37 -10.06 -4.10 22.66
C ARG A 37 -8.60 -4.45 22.94
N SER A 38 -8.00 -5.34 22.14
CA SER A 38 -6.58 -5.69 22.23
C SER A 38 -5.64 -4.58 21.79
N LEU A 39 -6.15 -3.56 21.08
CA LEU A 39 -5.34 -2.44 20.61
C LEU A 39 -5.17 -1.38 21.69
N SER A 40 -3.99 -0.77 21.72
CA SER A 40 -3.72 0.34 22.64
C SER A 40 -4.62 1.55 22.35
N VAL A 41 -4.75 2.44 23.33
CA VAL A 41 -5.55 3.69 23.17
C VAL A 41 -4.98 4.54 22.03
N ARG A 42 -3.65 4.65 21.93
CA ARG A 42 -2.97 5.39 20.85
C ARG A 42 -3.26 4.78 19.47
N ALA A 43 -3.22 3.45 19.36
CA ALA A 43 -3.57 2.72 18.12
C ALA A 43 -5.05 2.92 17.74
N SER A 44 -5.93 2.87 18.73
CA SER A 44 -7.36 3.08 18.51
C SER A 44 -7.66 4.51 18.05
N SER A 45 -6.97 5.50 18.63
CA SER A 45 -7.07 6.90 18.25
C SER A 45 -6.66 7.13 16.80
N VAL A 46 -5.50 6.63 16.39
CA VAL A 46 -4.99 6.87 15.03
C VAL A 46 -5.88 6.19 13.97
N LEU A 47 -6.36 4.98 14.26
CA LEU A 47 -7.29 4.27 13.38
C LEU A 47 -8.60 5.04 13.19
N ARG A 48 -9.17 5.62 14.25
CA ARG A 48 -10.37 6.46 14.14
C ARG A 48 -10.11 7.72 13.32
N GLY A 49 -8.94 8.34 13.46
CA GLY A 49 -8.54 9.50 12.69
C GLY A 49 -8.44 9.20 11.19
N PHE A 50 -7.75 8.13 10.82
CA PHE A 50 -7.60 7.75 9.40
C PHE A 50 -8.88 7.20 8.77
N LEU A 51 -9.66 6.44 9.53
CA LEU A 51 -10.90 5.81 9.04
C LEU A 51 -12.12 6.70 9.24
N ASN A 52 -11.93 8.01 9.39
CA ASN A 52 -13.05 8.96 9.43
C ASN A 52 -13.74 8.99 8.06
N LYS A 53 -15.06 8.79 8.06
CA LYS A 53 -15.87 8.76 6.84
C LYS A 53 -15.94 10.14 6.19
N ASP A 54 -15.94 11.20 7.00
CA ASP A 54 -15.84 12.57 6.52
C ASP A 54 -14.36 12.87 6.17
N PRO A 55 -14.04 13.13 4.88
CA PRO A 55 -12.68 13.43 4.47
C PRO A 55 -12.16 14.75 5.07
N THR A 56 -13.04 15.71 5.39
CA THR A 56 -12.62 17.02 5.94
C THR A 56 -12.12 16.93 7.38
N GLU A 57 -12.64 15.94 8.12
CA GLU A 57 -12.27 15.60 9.50
C GLU A 57 -11.31 14.40 9.58
N ARG A 58 -10.85 13.88 8.43
CA ARG A 58 -9.91 12.76 8.37
C ARG A 58 -8.50 13.24 8.71
N LEU A 59 -7.82 12.48 9.56
CA LEU A 59 -6.44 12.77 9.95
C LEU A 59 -5.55 12.85 8.70
N GLY A 60 -4.85 13.98 8.52
CA GLY A 60 -3.99 14.22 7.36
C GLY A 60 -4.66 14.89 6.17
N CYS A 61 -5.98 15.10 6.18
CA CYS A 61 -6.74 15.65 5.06
C CYS A 61 -7.11 17.13 5.24
N LYS A 62 -6.30 17.90 5.99
CA LYS A 62 -6.44 19.36 6.07
C LYS A 62 -6.13 19.98 4.70
N LEU A 63 -6.75 21.14 4.42
CA LEU A 63 -6.58 21.85 3.14
C LEU A 63 -5.11 22.29 2.93
N ASP A 64 -4.45 22.68 4.03
CA ASP A 64 -3.01 22.89 4.04
C ASP A 64 -2.30 21.53 4.24
N ILE A 65 -1.55 21.12 3.22
CA ILE A 65 -0.81 19.85 3.20
C ILE A 65 0.25 19.81 4.32
N ALA A 66 0.93 20.93 4.60
CA ALA A 66 1.95 20.97 5.63
C ALA A 66 1.33 20.75 7.02
N GLU A 67 0.15 21.31 7.26
CA GLU A 67 -0.60 21.07 8.50
C GLU A 67 -1.12 19.64 8.59
N GLY A 68 -1.67 19.09 7.51
CA GLY A 68 -2.12 17.69 7.47
C GLY A 68 -0.97 16.70 7.75
N LEU A 69 0.19 16.93 7.15
CA LEU A 69 1.40 16.15 7.42
C LEU A 69 1.87 16.30 8.86
N ARG A 70 1.88 17.52 9.41
CA ARG A 70 2.23 17.77 10.81
C ARG A 70 1.28 17.02 11.76
N ASP A 71 -0.03 17.12 11.55
CA ASP A 71 -1.05 16.44 12.37
C ASP A 71 -0.83 14.92 12.39
N MET A 72 -0.47 14.32 11.24
CA MET A 72 -0.13 12.90 11.16
C MET A 72 1.17 12.58 11.91
N LYS A 73 2.25 13.32 11.64
CA LYS A 73 3.58 13.09 12.23
C LYS A 73 3.59 13.28 13.75
N GLU A 74 2.80 14.24 14.25
CA GLU A 74 2.69 14.59 15.67
C GLU A 74 1.56 13.85 16.40
N HIS A 75 0.78 13.02 15.70
CA HIS A 75 -0.26 12.21 16.33
C HIS A 75 0.37 11.32 17.43
N GLN A 76 -0.30 11.19 18.57
CA GLN A 76 0.19 10.48 19.77
C GLN A 76 0.66 9.03 19.55
N PHE A 77 0.26 8.41 18.44
CA PHE A 77 0.71 7.08 18.05
C PHE A 77 2.15 7.07 17.53
N PHE A 78 2.56 8.11 16.81
CA PHE A 78 3.90 8.25 16.23
C PHE A 78 4.81 9.18 17.03
N ARG A 79 4.23 10.21 17.68
CA ARG A 79 4.98 11.23 18.41
C ARG A 79 5.87 10.61 19.49
N GLY A 80 7.16 10.92 19.41
CA GLY A 80 8.17 10.41 20.33
C GLY A 80 8.47 8.91 20.19
N GLN A 81 7.94 8.25 19.15
CA GLN A 81 8.26 6.85 18.80
C GLN A 81 9.00 6.78 17.46
N ILE A 82 8.71 7.70 16.54
CA ILE A 82 9.32 7.79 15.22
C ILE A 82 10.13 9.08 15.12
N ASP A 83 11.42 8.94 14.83
CA ASP A 83 12.23 10.01 14.25
C ASP A 83 12.03 9.97 12.73
N TRP A 84 11.35 10.98 12.20
CA TRP A 84 10.97 11.02 10.79
C TRP A 84 12.16 11.27 9.86
N ASP A 85 13.16 12.03 10.32
CA ASP A 85 14.33 12.35 9.52
C ASP A 85 15.27 11.13 9.46
N ALA A 86 15.46 10.45 10.60
CA ALA A 86 16.21 9.19 10.63
C ALA A 86 15.50 8.08 9.84
N LEU A 87 14.17 8.02 9.87
CA LEU A 87 13.39 7.06 9.09
C LEU A 87 13.55 7.31 7.59
N GLU A 88 13.46 8.57 7.13
CA GLU A 88 13.66 8.96 5.73
C GLU A 88 15.07 8.60 5.22
N GLN A 89 16.08 8.78 6.08
CA GLN A 89 17.46 8.42 5.80
C GLN A 89 17.74 6.90 5.91
N LYS A 90 16.72 6.08 6.19
CA LYS A 90 16.84 4.64 6.41
C LYS A 90 17.79 4.27 7.56
N ALA A 91 17.96 5.17 8.54
CA ALA A 91 18.80 4.96 9.72
C ALA A 91 18.06 4.19 10.84
N VAL A 92 16.73 4.05 10.76
CA VAL A 92 15.93 3.23 11.67
C VAL A 92 15.98 1.76 11.23
N ALA A 93 16.46 0.88 12.10
CA ALA A 93 16.49 -0.55 11.82
C ALA A 93 15.06 -1.13 11.63
N PRO A 94 14.79 -1.87 10.54
CA PRO A 94 13.49 -2.51 10.35
C PRO A 94 13.18 -3.52 11.47
N PRO A 95 11.92 -3.61 11.94
CA PRO A 95 11.55 -4.57 12.98
C PRO A 95 11.54 -6.03 12.49
N TYR A 96 11.55 -6.24 11.18
CA TYR A 96 11.62 -7.55 10.54
C TYR A 96 12.63 -7.51 9.40
N HIS A 97 13.53 -8.49 9.39
CA HIS A 97 14.52 -8.68 8.33
C HIS A 97 14.25 -10.03 7.64
N PRO A 98 13.70 -10.05 6.41
CA PRO A 98 13.45 -11.30 5.69
C PRO A 98 14.76 -12.06 5.45
N ALA A 99 14.72 -13.39 5.55
CA ALA A 99 15.89 -14.24 5.40
C ALA A 99 16.10 -14.56 3.91
N VAL A 100 17.07 -13.91 3.27
CA VAL A 100 17.40 -14.13 1.86
C VAL A 100 18.66 -14.99 1.76
N GLN A 101 18.59 -16.09 1.02
CA GLN A 101 19.69 -17.06 0.92
C GLN A 101 20.69 -16.72 -0.19
N SER A 102 20.24 -16.07 -1.27
CA SER A 102 21.07 -15.69 -2.40
C SER A 102 20.39 -14.63 -3.28
N ASP A 103 21.12 -14.09 -4.25
CA ASP A 103 20.59 -13.14 -5.25
C ASP A 103 19.50 -13.74 -6.17
N ARG A 104 19.30 -15.06 -6.14
CA ARG A 104 18.27 -15.78 -6.89
C ARG A 104 17.22 -16.44 -6.01
N ASP A 105 17.15 -16.05 -4.74
CA ASP A 105 16.17 -16.58 -3.80
C ASP A 105 14.77 -16.07 -4.14
N LEU A 106 13.87 -16.99 -4.49
CA LEU A 106 12.49 -16.71 -4.85
C LEU A 106 11.47 -17.08 -3.76
N THR A 107 11.93 -17.48 -2.56
CA THR A 107 11.07 -18.04 -1.48
C THR A 107 9.98 -17.10 -0.96
N HIS A 108 10.12 -15.79 -1.17
CA HIS A 108 9.16 -14.78 -0.75
C HIS A 108 8.18 -14.38 -1.87
N PHE A 109 8.28 -15.02 -3.05
CA PHE A 109 7.36 -14.85 -4.16
C PHE A 109 6.40 -16.04 -4.22
N ASP A 110 5.21 -15.80 -4.78
CA ASP A 110 4.22 -16.87 -4.95
C ASP A 110 4.66 -17.83 -6.07
N HIS A 111 4.56 -19.13 -5.79
CA HIS A 111 4.89 -20.20 -6.71
C HIS A 111 4.08 -20.15 -8.01
N GLN A 112 2.87 -19.58 -7.98
CA GLN A 112 2.09 -19.37 -9.19
C GLN A 112 2.85 -18.57 -10.27
N PHE A 113 3.82 -17.73 -9.88
CA PHE A 113 4.64 -16.95 -10.80
C PHE A 113 6.04 -17.54 -10.99
N THR A 114 6.66 -18.04 -9.93
CA THR A 114 8.05 -18.55 -10.01
C THR A 114 8.15 -19.88 -10.74
N ASP A 115 7.03 -20.63 -10.80
CA ASP A 115 6.95 -21.90 -11.51
C ASP A 115 6.62 -21.70 -13.00
N GLU A 116 6.20 -20.48 -13.40
CA GLU A 116 6.00 -20.14 -14.81
C GLU A 116 7.34 -19.97 -15.54
N PRO A 117 7.42 -20.34 -16.84
CA PRO A 117 8.62 -20.11 -17.62
C PRO A 117 8.86 -18.60 -17.81
N PRO A 118 10.08 -18.08 -17.58
CA PRO A 118 10.41 -16.67 -17.75
C PRO A 118 10.58 -16.34 -19.24
N GLN A 119 9.48 -16.32 -19.98
CA GLN A 119 9.43 -16.08 -21.42
C GLN A 119 8.36 -15.07 -21.78
N LEU A 120 8.58 -14.34 -22.89
CA LEU A 120 7.58 -13.43 -23.43
C LEU A 120 6.53 -14.23 -24.19
N SER A 121 5.25 -13.92 -23.95
CA SER A 121 4.13 -14.43 -24.74
C SER A 121 4.34 -14.03 -26.21
N PRO A 122 4.24 -14.97 -27.17
CA PRO A 122 4.41 -14.63 -28.59
C PRO A 122 3.34 -13.65 -29.07
N ASP A 123 3.77 -12.65 -29.84
CA ASP A 123 2.87 -11.64 -30.38
C ASP A 123 2.05 -12.14 -31.56
N ASN A 124 0.88 -11.51 -31.77
CA ASN A 124 0.10 -11.66 -32.99
C ASN A 124 0.32 -10.43 -33.91
N PRO A 125 1.00 -10.58 -35.06
CA PRO A 125 1.30 -9.47 -35.97
C PRO A 125 0.06 -8.71 -36.44
N ALA A 126 -1.09 -9.39 -36.58
CA ALA A 126 -2.33 -8.75 -37.00
C ALA A 126 -2.93 -7.83 -35.92
N VAL A 127 -2.65 -8.11 -34.63
CA VAL A 127 -3.02 -7.23 -33.53
C VAL A 127 -2.09 -6.03 -33.50
N ILE A 128 -0.77 -6.26 -33.59
CA ILE A 128 0.24 -5.19 -33.61
C ILE A 128 -0.03 -4.17 -34.71
N ALA A 129 -0.36 -4.64 -35.92
CA ALA A 129 -0.62 -3.77 -37.07
C ALA A 129 -1.84 -2.83 -36.88
N ARG A 130 -2.71 -3.10 -35.90
CA ARG A 130 -3.90 -2.28 -35.60
C ARG A 130 -3.64 -1.26 -34.49
N ILE A 131 -2.48 -1.31 -33.84
CA ILE A 131 -2.11 -0.40 -32.76
C ILE A 131 -1.47 0.85 -33.38
N ASP A 132 -2.01 2.03 -33.08
CA ASP A 132 -1.39 3.31 -33.44
C ASP A 132 -0.11 3.51 -32.64
N GLN A 133 1.03 3.49 -33.33
CA GLN A 133 2.35 3.59 -32.68
C GLN A 133 2.66 5.00 -32.18
N SER A 134 2.00 6.03 -32.73
CA SER A 134 2.25 7.42 -32.34
C SER A 134 1.75 7.75 -30.93
N GLU A 135 0.82 6.97 -30.40
CA GLU A 135 0.38 7.05 -29.00
C GLU A 135 1.50 6.69 -28.00
N PHE A 136 2.59 6.09 -28.47
CA PHE A 136 3.78 5.75 -27.66
C PHE A 136 4.97 6.69 -27.92
N ASP A 137 4.80 7.76 -28.70
CA ASP A 137 5.87 8.72 -28.94
C ASP A 137 6.31 9.39 -27.62
N GLY A 138 7.62 9.37 -27.35
CA GLY A 138 8.18 9.93 -26.11
C GLY A 138 8.10 8.99 -24.90
N PHE A 139 7.83 7.70 -25.12
CA PHE A 139 7.84 6.68 -24.08
C PHE A 139 9.26 6.39 -23.56
N GLU A 140 10.29 6.57 -24.38
CA GLU A 140 11.67 6.28 -24.01
C GLU A 140 12.13 7.19 -22.86
N TYR A 141 12.61 6.55 -21.78
CA TYR A 141 13.16 7.23 -20.62
C TYR A 141 14.37 6.46 -20.09
N VAL A 142 15.42 7.19 -19.73
CA VAL A 142 16.58 6.67 -18.99
C VAL A 142 16.76 7.50 -17.73
N ASN A 143 16.90 6.83 -16.59
CA ASN A 143 17.13 7.50 -15.32
C ASN A 143 18.51 8.19 -15.31
N PRO A 144 18.58 9.53 -15.20
CA PRO A 144 19.85 10.26 -15.25
C PRO A 144 20.77 9.93 -14.06
N LEU A 145 20.22 9.44 -12.94
CA LEU A 145 20.99 9.03 -11.76
C LEU A 145 21.67 7.66 -11.94
N GLN A 146 21.25 6.86 -12.92
CA GLN A 146 21.93 5.60 -13.26
C GLN A 146 23.08 5.85 -14.24
N MET A 147 22.91 6.78 -15.18
CA MET A 147 23.96 7.13 -16.16
C MET A 147 25.25 7.64 -15.48
N SER A 148 25.13 8.41 -14.39
CA SER A 148 26.29 8.96 -13.68
C SER A 148 27.16 7.93 -12.95
N ARG A 149 26.69 6.68 -12.79
CA ARG A 149 27.47 5.60 -12.14
C ARG A 149 28.35 4.81 -13.10
N GLU A 150 28.04 4.82 -14.40
CA GLU A 150 28.79 4.07 -15.41
C GLU A 150 30.01 4.84 -15.96
N ASP A 151 30.05 6.17 -15.78
CA ASP A 151 31.16 7.04 -16.22
C ASP A 151 32.26 7.26 -15.15
N SER A 152 32.22 6.52 -14.04
CA SER A 152 33.30 6.51 -13.04
C SER A 152 34.15 5.24 -13.16
N VAL A 153 34.96 5.17 -14.22
CA VAL A 153 36.09 4.23 -14.34
C VAL A 153 37.39 4.99 -14.13
#